data_AF-G7WN47-F1
#
_entry.id   AF-G7WN47-F1
#
_cell.length_a   1.000
_cell.length_b   1.000
_cell.length_c   1.000
_cell.angle_alpha   90.00
_cell.angle_beta   90.00
_cell.angle_gamma   90.00
#
_symmetry.space_group_name_H-M   'P 1'
#
loop_
_entity.id
_entity.type
_entity.pdbx_description
1 polymer ?
#
loop_
_entity_poly.entity_id
_entity_poly.type
_entity_poly.pdbx_seq_one_letter_code
_entity_poly.pdbx_strand_id
1 'polypeptide(L)'
;MSIDGVIRYSDCLINIVMVADAGCENMVTDKVKRELEMLKRHLIILKHVMENEPIGILKLAEETGIPSHKVRYSLRVLEQEGLIAASAPGAVTTERTEAFLRDLDIAIDGLQETVRGLKEIKLER
;
A
#
# COMPACT_ATOMS: atom_id res chain seq x y z
N MET A 1 24.40 -18.59 -11.87
CA MET A 1 23.92 -17.32 -11.29
C MET A 1 22.88 -16.76 -12.24
N SER A 2 21.65 -16.59 -11.73
CA SER A 2 20.61 -15.64 -12.16
C SER A 2 20.14 -15.71 -13.63
N ILE A 3 18.86 -15.82 -13.98
CA ILE A 3 17.65 -15.24 -13.37
C ILE A 3 16.44 -15.93 -14.07
N ASP A 4 15.76 -16.87 -13.42
CA ASP A 4 14.51 -17.49 -13.93
C ASP A 4 13.38 -17.34 -12.90
N GLY A 5 13.13 -16.09 -12.46
CA GLY A 5 12.19 -15.81 -11.36
C GLY A 5 11.18 -14.70 -11.61
N VAL A 6 11.09 -14.13 -12.81
CA VAL A 6 10.29 -12.89 -13.04
C VAL A 6 8.94 -13.15 -13.73
N ILE A 7 8.62 -14.39 -14.10
CA ILE A 7 7.37 -14.70 -14.78
C ILE A 7 6.47 -15.50 -13.83
N ARG A 8 5.73 -14.84 -12.92
CA ARG A 8 4.48 -15.36 -12.29
C ARG A 8 3.63 -14.31 -11.53
N TYR A 9 3.92 -13.01 -11.58
CA TYR A 9 3.15 -12.02 -10.78
C TYR A 9 2.12 -11.18 -11.56
N SER A 10 2.19 -11.17 -12.89
CA SER A 10 1.34 -10.31 -13.73
C SER A 10 -0.14 -10.72 -13.72
N ASP A 11 -0.46 -11.99 -13.44
CA ASP A 11 -1.83 -12.51 -13.53
C ASP A 11 -2.64 -12.41 -12.23
N CYS A 12 -2.04 -11.99 -11.10
CA CYS A 12 -2.74 -11.97 -9.81
C CYS A 12 -3.21 -10.58 -9.36
N LEU A 13 -2.70 -9.50 -9.99
CA LEU A 13 -2.99 -8.12 -9.55
C LEU A 13 -4.38 -7.61 -9.96
N ILE A 14 -5.03 -8.23 -10.94
CA ILE A 14 -6.31 -7.77 -11.47
C ILE A 14 -7.47 -8.07 -10.50
N ASN A 15 -7.31 -8.99 -9.55
CA ASN A 15 -8.41 -9.41 -8.65
C ASN A 15 -8.41 -8.81 -7.23
N ILE A 16 -7.54 -7.84 -6.92
CA ILE A 16 -7.48 -7.23 -5.57
C ILE A 16 -8.28 -5.91 -5.46
N VAL A 17 -8.84 -5.42 -6.58
CA VAL A 17 -9.53 -4.12 -6.64
C VAL A 17 -11.00 -4.18 -6.16
N MET A 18 -11.56 -5.38 -5.93
CA MET A 18 -12.98 -5.52 -5.59
C MET A 18 -13.17 -6.48 -4.40
N VAL A 19 -12.99 -6.00 -3.18
CA VAL A 19 -13.61 -6.65 -2.01
C VAL A 19 -15.05 -6.15 -1.95
N ALA A 20 -15.97 -6.95 -2.48
CA ALA A 20 -17.39 -6.79 -2.20
C ALA A 20 -17.60 -7.06 -0.70
N ASP A 21 -18.00 -6.03 0.04
CA ASP A 21 -18.21 -6.15 1.48
C ASP A 21 -19.58 -6.72 1.79
N ALA A 22 -19.61 -7.84 2.50
CA ALA A 22 -20.81 -8.45 3.04
C ALA A 22 -20.73 -8.41 4.57
N GLY A 23 -21.52 -7.53 5.20
CA GLY A 23 -22.02 -7.71 6.56
C GLY A 23 -21.46 -6.80 7.67
N CYS A 24 -22.38 -6.06 8.31
CA CYS A 24 -22.27 -5.30 9.57
C CYS A 24 -21.11 -4.29 9.68
N GLU A 25 -21.16 -3.22 8.87
CA GLU A 25 -20.39 -2.00 9.14
C GLU A 25 -20.88 -1.37 10.45
N ASN A 26 -19.97 -1.26 11.43
CA ASN A 26 -20.18 -0.46 12.62
C ASN A 26 -18.98 0.45 12.84
N MET A 27 -19.22 1.64 13.40
CA MET A 27 -18.22 2.71 13.54
C MET A 27 -16.90 2.25 14.17
N VAL A 28 -16.95 1.23 15.03
CA VAL A 28 -15.79 0.68 15.74
C VAL A 28 -14.83 -0.02 14.78
N THR A 29 -15.32 -0.88 13.90
CA THR A 29 -14.47 -1.66 12.98
C THR A 29 -14.16 -0.93 11.68
N ASP A 30 -15.05 -0.06 11.23
CA ASP A 30 -14.89 0.66 9.95
C ASP A 30 -13.69 1.60 9.94
N LYS A 31 -13.34 2.20 11.09
CA LYS A 31 -12.16 3.07 11.20
C LYS A 31 -10.89 2.29 10.88
N VAL A 32 -10.71 1.12 11.52
CA VAL A 32 -9.53 0.27 11.30
C VAL A 32 -9.49 -0.22 9.86
N LYS A 33 -10.63 -0.63 9.29
CA LYS A 33 -10.71 -1.05 7.88
C LYS A 33 -10.28 0.06 6.92
N ARG A 34 -10.73 1.31 7.16
CA ARG A 34 -10.30 2.45 6.35
C ARG A 34 -8.80 2.69 6.45
N GLU A 35 -8.21 2.65 7.64
CA GLU A 35 -6.75 2.80 7.81
C GLU A 35 -5.96 1.72 7.06
N LEU A 36 -6.39 0.46 7.11
CA LEU A 36 -5.76 -0.64 6.37
C LEU A 36 -5.84 -0.43 4.84
N GLU A 37 -6.98 0.03 4.33
CA GLU A 37 -7.12 0.37 2.90
C GLU A 37 -6.27 1.58 2.50
N MET A 38 -6.02 2.53 3.41
CA MET A 38 -5.09 3.63 3.16
C MET A 38 -3.64 3.13 3.10
N LEU A 39 -3.22 2.30 4.05
CA LEU A 39 -1.89 1.68 4.06
C LEU A 39 -1.64 0.88 2.77
N LYS A 40 -2.57 0.00 2.40
CA LYS A 40 -2.51 -0.78 1.14
C LYS A 40 -2.31 0.13 -0.06
N ARG A 41 -3.08 1.22 -0.15
CA ARG A 41 -2.96 2.20 -1.22
C ARG A 41 -1.57 2.86 -1.24
N HIS A 42 -1.05 3.27 -0.09
CA HIS A 42 0.28 3.88 -0.01
C HIS A 42 1.37 2.94 -0.50
N LEU A 43 1.32 1.65 -0.13
CA LEU A 43 2.26 0.64 -0.60
C LEU A 43 2.15 0.39 -2.11
N ILE A 44 0.93 0.37 -2.67
CA ILE A 44 0.72 0.25 -4.13
C ILE A 44 1.35 1.44 -4.87
N ILE A 45 1.16 2.66 -4.35
CA ILE A 45 1.75 3.87 -4.95
C ILE A 45 3.27 3.83 -4.84
N LEU A 46 3.83 3.50 -3.66
CA LEU A 46 5.27 3.40 -3.46
C LEU A 46 5.90 2.40 -4.42
N LYS A 47 5.28 1.22 -4.58
CA LYS A 47 5.71 0.20 -5.55
C LYS A 47 5.80 0.77 -6.98
N HIS A 48 4.77 1.47 -7.44
CA HIS A 48 4.78 2.03 -8.80
C HIS A 48 5.84 3.13 -8.97
N VAL A 49 6.11 3.92 -7.93
CA VAL A 49 7.21 4.88 -7.94
C VAL A 49 8.55 4.15 -8.08
N MET A 50 8.81 3.11 -7.28
CA MET A 50 10.04 2.31 -7.38
C MET A 50 10.26 1.69 -8.77
N GLU A 51 9.18 1.22 -9.40
CA GLU A 51 9.27 0.52 -10.70
C GLU A 51 9.43 1.48 -11.89
N ASN A 52 8.97 2.73 -11.77
CA ASN A 52 8.80 3.64 -12.92
C ASN A 52 9.33 5.06 -12.70
N GLU A 53 10.10 5.30 -11.63
CA GLU A 53 10.62 6.62 -11.33
C GLU A 53 11.49 7.20 -12.47
N PRO A 54 11.37 8.52 -12.77
CA PRO A 54 10.41 9.46 -12.18
C PRO A 54 8.98 9.29 -12.73
N ILE A 55 7.97 9.28 -11.84
CA ILE A 55 6.56 9.10 -12.25
C ILE A 55 5.60 10.15 -11.67
N GLY A 56 4.75 10.72 -12.52
CA GLY A 56 3.78 11.76 -12.15
C GLY A 56 2.44 11.22 -11.64
N ILE A 57 1.67 12.09 -10.97
CA ILE A 57 0.35 11.78 -10.38
C ILE A 57 -0.63 11.20 -11.41
N LEU A 58 -0.64 11.76 -12.63
CA LEU A 58 -1.58 11.35 -13.67
C LEU A 58 -1.29 9.93 -14.17
N LYS A 59 -0.03 9.63 -14.45
CA LYS A 59 0.41 8.30 -14.89
C LYS A 59 0.18 7.25 -13.80
N LEU A 60 0.49 7.58 -12.54
CA LEU A 60 0.15 6.73 -11.40
C LEU A 60 -1.35 6.44 -11.31
N ALA A 61 -2.20 7.45 -11.50
CA ALA A 61 -3.66 7.27 -11.45
C ALA A 61 -4.18 6.39 -12.59
N GLU A 62 -3.60 6.51 -13.78
CA GLU A 62 -3.91 5.68 -14.95
C GLU A 62 -3.49 4.22 -14.72
N GLU A 63 -2.24 3.98 -14.34
CA GLU A 63 -1.69 2.63 -14.18
C GLU A 63 -2.32 1.86 -13.02
N THR A 64 -2.65 2.56 -11.92
CA THR A 64 -3.21 1.92 -10.72
C THR A 64 -4.74 1.88 -10.71
N GLY A 65 -5.40 2.66 -11.56
CA GLY A 65 -6.84 2.92 -11.47
C GLY A 65 -7.27 3.71 -10.22
N ILE A 66 -6.33 4.20 -9.40
CA ILE A 66 -6.62 4.96 -8.19
C ILE A 66 -6.95 6.41 -8.57
N PRO A 67 -8.03 7.02 -8.04
CA PRO A 67 -8.36 8.41 -8.31
C PRO A 67 -7.20 9.37 -7.98
N SER A 68 -6.96 10.34 -8.85
CA SER A 68 -5.81 11.27 -8.77
C SER A 68 -5.68 12.00 -7.42
N HIS A 69 -6.79 12.34 -6.77
CA HIS A 69 -6.78 12.96 -5.44
C HIS A 69 -6.27 12.00 -4.35
N LYS A 70 -6.55 10.69 -4.45
CA LYS A 70 -6.03 9.66 -3.54
C LYS A 70 -4.57 9.32 -3.83
N VAL A 71 -4.17 9.34 -5.10
CA VAL A 71 -2.75 9.23 -5.50
C VAL A 71 -1.96 10.38 -4.91
N ARG A 72 -2.42 11.62 -5.12
CA ARG A 72 -1.80 12.82 -4.54
C ARG A 72 -1.65 12.73 -3.02
N TYR A 73 -2.72 12.31 -2.33
CA TYR A 73 -2.67 12.13 -0.88
C TYR A 73 -1.58 11.11 -0.49
N SER A 74 -1.51 9.99 -1.20
CA SER A 74 -0.49 8.96 -0.93
C SER A 74 0.93 9.45 -1.16
N LEU A 75 1.19 10.16 -2.27
CA LEU A 75 2.50 10.74 -2.54
C LEU A 75 2.91 11.75 -1.46
N ARG A 76 1.97 12.58 -0.99
CA ARG A 76 2.26 13.52 0.11
C ARG A 76 2.69 12.79 1.39
N VAL A 77 1.98 11.71 1.77
CA VAL A 77 2.33 10.92 2.96
C VAL A 77 3.69 10.27 2.79
N LEU A 78 3.95 9.65 1.63
CA LEU A 78 5.23 9.01 1.34
C LEU A 78 6.40 10.02 1.33
N GLU A 79 6.17 11.24 0.85
CA GLU A 79 7.15 12.33 0.85
C GLU A 79 7.40 12.85 2.27
N GLN A 80 6.36 12.96 3.11
CA GLN A 80 6.49 13.32 4.52
C GLN A 80 7.30 12.29 5.32
N GLU A 81 7.11 11.00 5.02
CA GLU A 81 7.93 9.92 5.57
C GLU A 81 9.33 9.84 4.91
N GLY A 82 9.63 10.71 3.95
CA GLY A 82 10.90 10.76 3.25
C GLY A 82 11.20 9.50 2.44
N LEU A 83 10.19 8.69 2.10
CA LEU A 83 10.32 7.51 1.24
C LEU A 83 10.40 7.92 -0.24
N ILE A 84 9.83 9.07 -0.59
CA ILE A 84 9.95 9.66 -1.93
C ILE A 84 10.30 11.14 -1.83
N ALA A 85 10.71 11.71 -2.95
CA ALA A 85 10.87 13.15 -3.15
C ALA A 85 10.16 13.59 -4.43
N ALA A 86 9.56 14.78 -4.41
CA ALA A 86 9.05 15.40 -5.63
C ALA A 86 10.21 15.87 -6.53
N SER A 87 10.11 15.59 -7.82
CA SER A 87 10.99 16.15 -8.87
C SER A 87 10.17 16.74 -10.01
N ALA A 88 10.79 17.53 -10.89
CA ALA A 88 10.14 18.13 -12.05
C ALA A 88 9.43 17.10 -12.97
N PRO A 89 10.05 15.95 -13.33
CA PRO A 89 9.38 14.92 -14.12
C PRO A 89 8.40 14.02 -13.33
N GLY A 90 8.48 13.97 -11.99
CA GLY A 90 7.64 13.09 -11.18
C GLY A 90 8.22 12.76 -9.80
N ALA A 91 7.55 11.90 -9.04
CA ALA A 91 8.09 11.36 -7.80
C ALA A 91 9.24 10.39 -8.07
N VAL A 92 10.27 10.44 -7.23
CA VAL A 92 11.41 9.51 -7.18
C VAL A 92 11.56 9.00 -5.75
N THR A 93 12.08 7.80 -5.57
CA THR A 93 12.42 7.21 -4.27
C THR A 93 13.64 7.88 -3.66
N THR A 94 13.79 7.73 -2.35
CA THR A 94 14.98 8.16 -1.62
C THR A 94 15.78 6.96 -1.12
N GLU A 95 16.98 7.21 -0.60
CA GLU A 95 17.79 6.21 0.11
C GLU A 95 17.08 5.57 1.33
N ARG A 96 16.08 6.25 1.91
CA ARG A 96 15.32 5.73 3.06
C ARG A 96 14.37 4.60 2.66
N THR A 97 13.97 4.55 1.39
CA THR A 97 13.04 3.54 0.86
C THR A 97 13.52 2.12 1.11
N GLU A 98 14.79 1.85 0.80
CA GLU A 98 15.38 0.52 0.98
C GLU A 98 15.43 0.10 2.45
N ALA A 99 15.66 1.04 3.36
CA ALA A 99 15.62 0.76 4.79
C ALA A 99 14.19 0.43 5.24
N PHE A 100 13.20 1.22 4.81
CA PHE A 100 11.80 0.97 5.10
C PHE A 100 11.34 -0.41 4.58
N LEU A 101 11.75 -0.82 3.38
CA LEU A 101 11.34 -2.10 2.80
C LEU A 101 11.89 -3.30 3.57
N ARG A 102 13.11 -3.21 4.12
CA ARG A 102 13.66 -4.28 4.97
C ARG A 102 12.85 -4.49 6.25
N ASP A 103 12.28 -3.42 6.78
CA ASP A 103 11.50 -3.46 8.01
C ASP A 103 9.99 -3.69 7.74
N LEU A 104 9.55 -3.60 6.48
CA LEU A 104 8.14 -3.66 6.11
C LEU A 104 7.50 -4.99 6.47
N ASP A 105 8.17 -6.11 6.16
CA ASP A 105 7.63 -7.45 6.47
C ASP A 105 7.41 -7.63 7.97
N ILE A 106 8.37 -7.18 8.79
CA ILE A 106 8.28 -7.21 10.26
C ILE A 106 7.08 -6.37 10.74
N ALA A 107 6.88 -5.19 10.15
CA ALA A 107 5.76 -4.33 10.49
C ALA A 107 4.41 -4.97 10.11
N ILE A 108 4.31 -5.62 8.94
CA ILE A 108 3.11 -6.32 8.50
C ILE A 108 2.82 -7.53 9.40
N ASP A 109 3.84 -8.30 9.76
CA ASP A 109 3.69 -9.43 10.69
C ASP A 109 3.12 -8.96 12.03
N GLY A 110 3.65 -7.86 12.59
CA GLY A 110 3.12 -7.26 13.83
C GLY A 110 1.65 -6.84 13.72
N LEU A 111 1.22 -6.31 12.56
CA LEU A 111 -0.19 -6.01 12.29
C LEU A 111 -1.04 -7.29 12.25
N GLN A 112 -0.55 -8.37 11.63
CA GLN A 112 -1.25 -9.66 11.58
C GLN A 112 -1.42 -10.25 12.98
N GLU A 113 -0.39 -10.19 13.82
CA GLU A 113 -0.47 -10.65 15.21
C GLU A 113 -1.51 -9.86 16.01
N THR A 114 -1.50 -8.53 15.86
CA THR A 114 -2.47 -7.64 16.51
C THR A 114 -3.89 -8.01 16.11
N VAL A 115 -4.17 -8.15 14.81
CA VAL A 115 -5.49 -8.55 14.30
C VAL A 115 -5.89 -9.94 14.77
N ARG A 116 -4.95 -10.89 14.84
CA ARG A 116 -5.19 -12.23 15.37
C ARG A 116 -5.59 -12.19 16.84
N GLY A 117 -4.90 -11.40 17.66
CA GLY A 117 -5.21 -11.21 19.08
C GLY A 117 -6.61 -10.66 19.34
N LEU A 118 -7.17 -9.86 18.42
CA LEU A 118 -8.57 -9.39 18.53
C LEU A 118 -9.59 -10.54 18.58
N LYS A 119 -9.28 -11.69 17.96
CA LYS A 119 -10.16 -12.87 17.98
C LYS A 119 -10.12 -13.64 19.31
N GLU A 120 -9.06 -13.46 20.09
CA GLU A 120 -8.88 -14.13 21.39
C GLU A 120 -9.68 -13.45 22.51
N ILE A 121 -10.15 -12.22 22.26
CA ILE A 121 -11.06 -11.51 23.14
C ILE A 121 -12.38 -12.28 23.19
N LYS A 122 -12.57 -13.05 24.27
CA LYS A 122 -13.81 -13.78 24.53
C LYS A 122 -14.91 -12.78 24.85
N LEU A 123 -15.71 -12.46 23.83
CA LEU A 123 -17.00 -11.84 24.03
C LEU A 123 -17.97 -12.99 24.33
N GLU A 124 -18.41 -13.12 25.58
CA GLU A 124 -19.51 -14.03 25.91
C GLU A 124 -20.71 -13.65 25.03
N ARG A 125 -21.21 -14.61 24.26
CA ARG A 125 -22.33 -14.45 23.32
C ARG A 125 -23.44 -15.42 23.71
#